data_AF-C6TJN0-F1
#
_entry.id   AF-C6TJN0-F1
#
_cell.length_a   1.000
_cell.length_b   1.000
_cell.length_c   1.000
_cell.angle_alpha   90.00
_cell.angle_beta   90.00
_cell.angle_gamma   90.00
#
_symmetry.space_group_name_H-M   'P 1'
#
loop_
_entity.id
_entity.type
_entity.pdbx_description
1 polymer ?
#
loop_
_entity_poly.entity_id
_entity_poly.type
_entity_poly.pdbx_seq_one_letter_code
_entity_poly.pdbx_strand_id
1 'polypeptide(L)'
;MENFPVINLENLNGEARKATLHQIEDACQNWGFFELVNHGIPLELLDTVERLTKEHYRKCMEKRFKEAVSSKGLEDEVKDMDWESTFFLRHLPTSNISEIPDLSQEYRDAMKEFAQKLEKLAEELLDLLCENLGLEKGYLKNAFYGSRGPNFGTKVANYPACPKPELVKGLRAHTDAGGIILLLQDDKVSGLQLLKNGQWGGCASNAPFHCC
;
A
#
# COMPACT_ATOMS: atom_id res chain seq x y z
N MET A 1 -3.63 -18.62 17.65
CA MET A 1 -3.70 -17.42 16.80
C MET A 1 -3.27 -17.86 15.42
N GLU A 2 -4.09 -17.62 14.40
CA GLU A 2 -3.63 -17.84 13.02
C GLU A 2 -2.51 -16.84 12.72
N ASN A 3 -1.40 -17.33 12.17
CA ASN A 3 -0.28 -16.46 11.79
C ASN A 3 -0.68 -15.65 10.56
N PHE A 4 -0.30 -14.36 10.55
CA PHE A 4 -0.49 -13.51 9.39
C PHE A 4 0.28 -14.08 8.18
N PRO A 5 -0.34 -14.18 6.98
CA PRO A 5 0.27 -14.85 5.84
C PRO A 5 1.46 -14.06 5.27
N VAL A 6 2.61 -14.73 5.13
CA VAL A 6 3.83 -14.20 4.53
C VAL A 6 4.19 -15.05 3.32
N ILE A 7 4.21 -14.44 2.13
CA ILE A 7 4.43 -15.10 0.85
C ILE A 7 5.84 -14.76 0.33
N ASN A 8 6.67 -15.77 0.14
CA ASN A 8 7.98 -15.63 -0.49
C ASN A 8 7.87 -15.88 -2.00
N LEU A 9 8.04 -14.82 -2.81
CA LEU A 9 7.87 -14.91 -4.27
C LEU A 9 8.99 -15.68 -4.98
N GLU A 10 10.17 -15.84 -4.38
CA GLU A 10 11.24 -16.67 -4.96
C GLU A 10 10.85 -18.15 -5.03
N ASN A 11 9.98 -18.61 -4.12
CA ASN A 11 9.50 -20.00 -4.11
C ASN A 11 8.68 -20.36 -5.36
N LEU A 12 8.21 -19.37 -6.13
CA LEU A 12 7.50 -19.59 -7.39
C LEU A 12 8.39 -20.12 -8.52
N ASN A 13 9.72 -20.03 -8.37
CA ASN A 13 10.69 -20.43 -9.39
C ASN A 13 11.19 -21.88 -9.25
N GLY A 14 10.60 -22.69 -8.37
CA GLY A 14 11.08 -24.04 -8.10
C GLY A 14 10.01 -25.02 -7.63
N GLU A 15 10.44 -26.09 -6.96
CA GLU A 15 9.56 -27.18 -6.51
C GLU A 15 8.48 -26.71 -5.51
N ALA A 16 8.74 -25.60 -4.80
CA ALA A 16 7.82 -24.99 -3.85
C ALA A 16 6.69 -24.17 -4.49
N ARG A 17 6.65 -24.05 -5.83
CA ARG A 17 5.68 -23.20 -6.54
C ARG A 17 4.24 -23.56 -6.21
N LYS A 18 3.90 -24.85 -6.24
CA LYS A 18 2.53 -25.31 -5.95
C LYS A 18 2.10 -24.98 -4.53
N ALA A 19 3.00 -25.16 -3.56
CA ALA A 19 2.72 -24.81 -2.17
C ALA A 19 2.54 -23.30 -1.99
N THR A 20 3.36 -22.49 -2.68
CA THR A 20 3.29 -21.02 -2.63
C THR A 20 2.00 -20.49 -3.28
N LEU A 21 1.57 -21.07 -4.40
CA LEU A 21 0.27 -20.74 -5.01
C LEU A 21 -0.90 -21.04 -4.08
N HIS A 22 -0.87 -22.18 -3.38
CA HIS A 22 -1.88 -22.51 -2.38
C HIS A 22 -1.86 -21.55 -1.18
N GLN A 23 -0.68 -21.06 -0.75
CA GLN A 23 -0.60 -20.02 0.28
C GLN A 23 -1.21 -18.70 -0.18
N ILE A 24 -0.99 -18.31 -1.44
CA ILE A 24 -1.62 -17.12 -2.03
C ILE A 24 -3.14 -17.30 -2.09
N GLU A 25 -3.61 -18.46 -2.54
CA GLU A 25 -5.05 -18.77 -2.58
C GLU A 25 -5.70 -18.67 -1.19
N ASP A 26 -5.10 -19.33 -0.19
CA ASP A 26 -5.56 -19.30 1.20
C ASP A 26 -5.58 -17.88 1.76
N ALA A 27 -4.51 -17.10 1.53
CA ALA A 27 -4.45 -15.71 1.95
C ALA A 27 -5.55 -14.86 1.29
N CYS A 28 -5.79 -15.02 -0.01
CA CYS A 28 -6.86 -14.31 -0.71
C CYS A 28 -8.26 -14.69 -0.21
N GLN A 29 -8.51 -15.98 0.05
CA GLN A 29 -9.83 -16.47 0.49
C GLN A 29 -10.13 -16.16 1.95
N ASN A 30 -9.12 -16.28 2.83
CA ASN A 30 -9.32 -16.28 4.28
C ASN A 30 -8.83 -15.01 4.97
N TRP A 31 -8.01 -14.18 4.29
CA TRP A 31 -7.48 -12.93 4.85
C TRP A 31 -7.81 -11.71 4.01
N GLY A 32 -7.73 -11.81 2.67
CA GLY A 32 -7.76 -10.67 1.77
C GLY A 32 -6.55 -9.73 1.95
N PHE A 33 -5.48 -10.20 2.61
CA PHE A 33 -4.28 -9.42 2.90
C PHE A 33 -3.10 -10.37 3.18
N PHE A 34 -1.91 -10.06 2.68
CA PHE A 34 -0.69 -10.83 2.97
C PHE A 34 0.59 -10.02 2.79
N GLU A 35 1.66 -10.45 3.46
CA GLU A 35 3.01 -9.94 3.28
C GLU A 35 3.68 -10.57 2.07
N LEU A 36 4.53 -9.78 1.41
CA LEU A 36 5.38 -10.21 0.31
C LEU A 36 6.84 -10.07 0.71
N VAL A 37 7.60 -11.15 0.56
CA VAL A 37 9.07 -11.14 0.70
C VAL A 37 9.73 -11.65 -0.57
N ASN A 38 10.96 -11.21 -0.82
CA ASN A 38 11.74 -11.49 -2.03
C ASN A 38 10.95 -11.19 -3.32
N HIS A 39 10.26 -10.04 -3.34
CA HIS A 39 9.40 -9.58 -4.43
C HIS A 39 10.15 -8.90 -5.59
N GLY A 40 11.48 -8.91 -5.58
CA GLY A 40 12.30 -8.38 -6.68
C GLY A 40 12.41 -6.85 -6.78
N ILE A 41 11.78 -6.09 -5.88
CA ILE A 41 12.02 -4.64 -5.76
C ILE A 41 13.29 -4.43 -4.93
N PRO A 42 14.30 -3.67 -5.42
CA PRO A 42 15.53 -3.45 -4.68
C PRO A 42 15.28 -2.80 -3.32
N LEU A 43 15.91 -3.33 -2.26
CA LEU A 43 15.79 -2.77 -0.90
C LEU A 43 16.26 -1.30 -0.86
N GLU A 44 17.34 -0.97 -1.57
CA GLU A 44 17.86 0.40 -1.67
C GLU A 44 16.82 1.39 -2.24
N LEU A 45 15.95 0.93 -3.16
CA LEU A 45 14.86 1.74 -3.69
C LEU A 45 13.75 1.94 -2.64
N LEU A 46 13.40 0.89 -1.89
CA LEU A 46 12.43 0.99 -0.78
C LEU A 46 12.92 1.97 0.28
N ASP A 47 14.18 1.83 0.71
CA ASP A 47 14.83 2.71 1.69
C ASP A 47 14.86 4.17 1.20
N THR A 48 15.13 4.36 -0.09
CA THR A 48 15.13 5.69 -0.72
C THR A 48 13.74 6.31 -0.73
N VAL A 49 12.72 5.55 -1.13
CA VAL A 49 11.32 6.02 -1.13
C VAL A 49 10.86 6.35 0.29
N GLU A 50 11.16 5.50 1.27
CA GLU A 50 10.81 5.72 2.67
C GLU A 50 11.48 7.00 3.21
N ARG A 51 12.80 7.13 3.02
CA ARG A 51 13.56 8.31 3.46
C ARG A 51 13.02 9.58 2.84
N LEU A 52 12.83 9.62 1.51
CA LEU A 52 12.35 10.81 0.81
C LEU A 52 10.91 11.16 1.19
N THR A 53 10.06 10.16 1.43
CA THR A 53 8.69 10.36 1.93
C THR A 53 8.70 11.01 3.32
N LYS A 54 9.49 10.47 4.25
CA LYS A 54 9.64 11.02 5.61
C LYS A 54 10.25 12.42 5.60
N GLU A 55 11.23 12.68 4.74
CA GLU A 55 11.83 14.01 4.57
C GLU A 55 10.84 15.03 3.99
N HIS A 56 10.10 14.67 2.95
CA HIS A 56 9.09 15.53 2.33
C HIS A 56 7.99 15.87 3.34
N TYR A 57 7.56 14.90 4.15
CA TYR A 57 6.62 15.18 5.24
C TYR A 57 7.15 16.25 6.20
N ARG A 58 8.36 16.06 6.75
CA ARG A 58 8.97 17.00 7.70
C ARG A 58 9.17 18.39 7.10
N LYS A 59 9.63 18.47 5.85
CA LYS A 59 9.97 19.74 5.20
C LYS A 59 8.74 20.50 4.69
N CYS A 60 7.73 19.81 4.20
CA CYS A 60 6.65 20.41 3.40
C CYS A 60 5.26 20.17 3.97
N MET A 61 4.96 18.96 4.44
CA MET A 61 3.58 18.57 4.79
C MET A 61 3.25 18.78 6.26
N GLU A 62 4.21 18.67 7.17
CA GLU A 62 3.98 18.76 8.62
C GLU A 62 3.36 20.10 9.01
N LYS A 63 3.87 21.21 8.46
CA LYS A 63 3.31 22.54 8.71
C LYS A 63 1.87 22.65 8.22
N ARG A 64 1.60 22.16 6.99
CA ARG A 64 0.25 22.16 6.38
C ARG A 64 -0.72 21.33 7.22
N PHE A 65 -0.29 20.16 7.68
CA PHE A 65 -1.07 19.31 8.56
C PHE A 65 -1.40 20.02 9.88
N LYS A 66 -0.39 20.58 10.56
CA LYS A 66 -0.59 21.33 11.81
C LYS A 66 -1.55 22.50 11.63
N GLU A 67 -1.45 23.24 10.54
CA GLU A 67 -2.38 24.32 10.21
C GLU A 67 -3.80 23.79 10.00
N ALA A 68 -3.96 22.71 9.24
CA ALA A 68 -5.26 22.09 8.94
C ALA A 68 -5.97 21.51 10.18
N VAL A 69 -5.22 21.05 11.19
CA VAL A 69 -5.79 20.52 12.45
C VAL A 69 -5.80 21.53 13.59
N SER A 70 -5.15 22.70 13.45
CA SER A 70 -5.03 23.69 14.53
C SER A 70 -6.37 24.22 15.05
N SER A 71 -7.38 24.30 14.18
CA SER A 71 -8.74 24.73 14.53
C SER A 71 -9.65 23.58 14.98
N LYS A 72 -9.15 22.34 14.92
CA LYS A 72 -9.91 21.14 15.24
C LYS A 72 -9.58 20.74 16.68
N GLY A 73 -10.33 21.30 17.62
CA GLY A 73 -10.28 20.87 19.02
C GLY A 73 -10.66 19.39 19.10
N LEU A 74 -9.74 18.54 19.52
CA LEU A 74 -10.03 17.14 19.90
C LEU A 74 -10.67 17.14 21.29
N GLU A 75 -11.82 17.78 21.43
CA GLU A 75 -12.58 17.83 22.69
C GLU A 75 -13.51 16.62 22.82
N ASP A 76 -14.14 16.23 21.71
CA ASP A 76 -15.03 15.08 21.56
C ASP A 76 -14.56 14.12 20.44
N GLU A 77 -15.22 12.97 20.32
CA GLU A 77 -14.96 11.97 19.27
C GLU A 77 -15.25 12.54 17.87
N VAL A 78 -14.26 12.48 16.97
CA VAL A 78 -14.33 12.96 15.59
C VAL A 78 -14.50 11.78 14.64
N LYS A 79 -15.62 11.75 13.91
CA LYS A 79 -16.01 10.64 13.00
C LYS A 79 -15.98 11.00 11.52
N ASP A 80 -15.92 12.29 11.21
CA ASP A 80 -16.01 12.86 9.87
C ASP A 80 -14.65 13.31 9.31
N MET A 81 -13.56 13.01 10.03
CA MET A 81 -12.20 13.34 9.64
C MET A 81 -11.23 12.18 9.92
N ASP A 82 -10.24 12.04 9.04
CA ASP A 82 -9.09 11.17 9.21
C ASP A 82 -7.87 11.99 9.70
N TRP A 83 -7.15 11.49 10.73
CA TRP A 83 -5.91 12.09 11.24
C TRP A 83 -4.73 11.73 10.33
N GLU A 84 -4.80 12.20 9.09
CA GLU A 84 -3.91 11.83 8.01
C GLU A 84 -3.39 13.07 7.28
N SER A 85 -2.10 13.04 6.92
CA SER A 85 -1.51 13.95 5.94
C SER A 85 -1.22 13.16 4.67
N THR A 86 -1.87 13.50 3.55
CA THR A 86 -1.74 12.73 2.31
C THR A 86 -1.63 13.60 1.06
N PHE A 87 -1.03 13.03 0.01
CA PHE A 87 -1.11 13.51 -1.36
C PHE A 87 -1.18 12.31 -2.33
N PHE A 88 -1.65 12.56 -3.55
CA PHE A 88 -1.87 11.52 -4.55
C PHE A 88 -1.01 11.73 -5.80
N LEU A 89 -0.27 10.69 -6.17
CA LEU A 89 0.41 10.57 -7.45
C LEU A 89 -0.43 9.71 -8.38
N ARG A 90 -0.76 10.25 -9.55
CA ARG A 90 -1.26 9.48 -10.68
C ARG A 90 -0.06 9.12 -11.56
N HIS A 91 -0.01 7.87 -11.99
CA HIS A 91 1.01 7.34 -12.90
C HIS A 91 0.39 7.05 -14.27
N LEU A 92 -0.73 6.32 -14.27
CA LEU A 92 -1.49 5.94 -15.46
C LEU A 92 -2.96 6.36 -15.34
N PRO A 93 -3.63 6.68 -16.46
CA PRO A 93 -3.08 6.71 -17.83
C PRO A 93 -2.25 7.98 -18.13
N THR A 94 -2.28 8.97 -17.25
CA THR A 94 -1.50 10.21 -17.40
C THR A 94 -0.92 10.60 -16.06
N SER A 95 0.40 10.77 -16.01
CA SER A 95 1.07 11.10 -14.78
C SER A 95 0.91 12.57 -14.42
N ASN A 96 0.64 12.85 -13.14
CA ASN A 96 0.64 14.20 -12.58
C ASN A 96 1.94 14.51 -11.82
N ILE A 97 2.95 13.63 -11.87
CA ILE A 97 4.11 13.73 -10.99
C ILE A 97 4.88 15.04 -11.17
N SER A 98 4.86 15.65 -12.36
CA SER A 98 5.47 16.96 -12.64
C SER A 98 4.68 18.13 -12.06
N GLU A 99 3.39 17.94 -11.78
CA GLU A 99 2.47 18.98 -11.27
C GLU A 99 2.51 19.10 -9.75
N ILE A 100 3.00 18.07 -9.04
CA ILE A 100 3.06 18.10 -7.58
C ILE A 100 4.10 19.13 -7.14
N PRO A 101 3.72 20.13 -6.32
CA PRO A 101 4.67 21.09 -5.79
C PRO A 101 5.58 20.44 -4.75
N ASP A 102 6.75 21.05 -4.49
CA ASP A 102 7.65 20.71 -3.38
C ASP A 102 8.24 19.29 -3.37
N LEU A 103 8.06 18.50 -4.44
CA LEU A 103 8.84 17.29 -4.67
C LEU A 103 10.18 17.66 -5.33
N SER A 104 11.29 17.21 -4.74
CA SER A 104 12.61 17.29 -5.34
C SER A 104 12.69 16.43 -6.61
N GLN A 105 13.66 16.72 -7.48
CA GLN A 105 13.88 15.90 -8.69
C GLN A 105 14.20 14.44 -8.31
N GLU A 106 15.06 14.24 -7.32
CA GLU A 106 15.41 12.92 -6.77
C GLU A 106 14.15 12.13 -6.35
N TYR A 107 13.21 12.78 -5.65
CA TYR A 107 12.01 12.09 -5.19
C TYR A 107 11.04 11.77 -6.34
N ARG A 108 10.94 12.66 -7.34
CA ARG A 108 10.18 12.36 -8.56
C ARG A 108 10.75 11.16 -9.30
N ASP A 109 12.07 11.07 -9.41
CA ASP A 109 12.72 9.98 -10.13
C ASP A 109 12.61 8.65 -9.38
N ALA A 110 12.82 8.65 -8.06
CA ALA A 110 12.60 7.48 -7.21
C ALA A 110 11.15 6.99 -7.27
N MET A 111 10.16 7.88 -7.20
CA MET A 111 8.74 7.49 -7.29
C MET A 111 8.34 6.97 -8.66
N LYS A 112 8.95 7.45 -9.77
CA LYS A 112 8.71 6.88 -11.10
C LYS A 112 9.27 5.47 -11.22
N GLU A 113 10.51 5.26 -10.75
CA GLU A 113 11.12 3.93 -10.76
C GLU A 113 10.32 2.96 -9.90
N PHE A 114 9.94 3.39 -8.69
CA PHE A 114 9.13 2.61 -7.78
C PHE A 114 7.77 2.25 -8.38
N ALA A 115 7.07 3.23 -8.98
CA ALA A 115 5.79 2.99 -9.66
C ALA A 115 5.90 1.94 -10.78
N GLN A 116 6.94 2.01 -11.62
CA GLN A 116 7.16 1.03 -12.68
C GLN A 116 7.41 -0.38 -12.15
N LYS A 117 8.11 -0.51 -11.02
CA LYS A 117 8.35 -1.80 -10.36
C LYS A 117 7.08 -2.36 -9.74
N LEU A 118 6.30 -1.50 -9.09
CA LEU A 118 5.00 -1.86 -8.51
C LEU A 118 3.99 -2.28 -9.57
N GLU A 119 3.92 -1.58 -10.71
CA GLU A 119 3.03 -1.93 -11.80
C GLU A 119 3.32 -3.35 -12.32
N LYS A 120 4.59 -3.68 -12.55
CA LYS A 120 5.00 -5.03 -12.96
C LYS A 120 4.65 -6.08 -11.93
N LEU A 121 4.93 -5.82 -10.65
CA LEU A 121 4.60 -6.73 -9.57
C LEU A 121 3.08 -6.95 -9.46
N ALA A 122 2.28 -5.89 -9.62
CA ALA A 122 0.82 -6.01 -9.64
C ALA A 122 0.34 -6.89 -10.80
N GLU A 123 0.89 -6.74 -12.00
CA GLU A 123 0.56 -7.60 -13.14
C GLU A 123 0.96 -9.06 -12.92
N GLU A 124 2.14 -9.31 -12.33
CA GLU A 124 2.59 -10.66 -11.96
C GLU A 124 1.65 -11.31 -10.94
N LEU A 125 1.25 -10.57 -9.90
CA LEU A 125 0.30 -11.07 -8.89
C LEU A 125 -1.09 -11.34 -9.49
N LEU A 126 -1.56 -10.47 -10.39
CA LEU A 126 -2.82 -10.70 -11.11
C LEU A 126 -2.77 -11.98 -11.97
N ASP A 127 -1.63 -12.30 -12.59
CA ASP A 127 -1.46 -13.55 -13.31
C ASP A 127 -1.46 -14.78 -12.38
N LEU A 128 -0.85 -14.68 -11.19
CA LEU A 128 -0.92 -15.75 -10.18
C LEU A 128 -2.36 -15.96 -9.67
N LEU A 129 -3.12 -14.88 -9.50
CA LEU A 129 -4.55 -14.95 -9.18
C LEU A 129 -5.35 -15.61 -10.30
N CYS A 130 -5.05 -15.29 -11.57
CA CYS A 130 -5.68 -15.96 -12.71
C CYS A 130 -5.43 -17.47 -12.65
N GLU A 131 -4.20 -17.90 -12.35
CA GLU A 131 -3.87 -19.32 -12.25
C GLU A 131 -4.62 -20.02 -11.11
N ASN A 132 -4.65 -19.44 -9.91
CA ASN A 132 -5.41 -20.00 -8.78
C ASN A 132 -6.92 -20.09 -9.09
N LEU A 133 -7.45 -19.13 -9.86
CA LEU A 133 -8.85 -19.11 -10.28
C LEU A 133 -9.15 -19.99 -11.51
N GLY A 134 -8.14 -20.64 -12.11
CA GLY A 134 -8.29 -21.41 -13.34
C GLY A 134 -8.64 -20.55 -14.57
N LEU A 135 -8.29 -19.27 -14.55
CA LEU A 135 -8.49 -18.31 -15.64
C LEU A 135 -7.28 -18.29 -16.58
N GLU A 136 -7.50 -17.85 -17.82
CA GLU A 136 -6.41 -17.62 -18.76
C GLU A 136 -5.44 -16.55 -18.24
N LYS A 137 -4.14 -16.74 -18.51
CA LYS A 137 -3.12 -15.74 -18.19
C LYS A 137 -3.48 -14.38 -18.79
N GLY A 138 -3.38 -13.31 -18.01
CA GLY A 138 -3.74 -11.96 -18.41
C GLY A 138 -5.24 -11.65 -18.38
N TYR A 139 -6.12 -12.58 -17.97
CA TYR A 139 -7.56 -12.34 -17.90
C TYR A 139 -7.90 -11.10 -17.05
N LEU A 140 -7.39 -11.03 -15.82
CA LEU A 140 -7.65 -9.91 -14.91
C LEU A 140 -7.04 -8.61 -15.44
N LYS A 141 -5.80 -8.65 -15.96
CA LYS A 141 -5.17 -7.49 -16.59
C LYS A 141 -6.02 -6.92 -17.73
N ASN A 142 -6.54 -7.78 -18.60
CA ASN A 142 -7.40 -7.39 -19.71
C ASN A 142 -8.73 -6.79 -19.21
N ALA A 143 -9.30 -7.36 -18.14
CA ALA A 143 -10.51 -6.82 -17.51
C ALA A 143 -10.29 -5.40 -16.94
N PHE A 144 -9.11 -5.12 -16.38
CA PHE A 144 -8.76 -3.80 -15.84
C PHE A 144 -8.32 -2.77 -16.91
N TYR A 145 -8.01 -3.20 -18.13
CA TYR A 145 -7.42 -2.32 -19.14
C TYR A 145 -8.38 -1.23 -19.64
N GLY A 146 -9.68 -1.53 -19.71
CA GLY A 146 -10.68 -0.59 -20.23
C GLY A 146 -10.30 -0.01 -21.60
N SER A 147 -10.77 1.21 -21.91
CA SER A 147 -10.47 1.88 -23.20
C SER A 147 -9.20 2.74 -23.21
N ARG A 148 -8.61 3.02 -22.04
CA ARG A 148 -7.47 3.95 -21.88
C ARG A 148 -6.29 3.35 -21.11
N GLY A 149 -6.30 2.05 -20.87
CA GLY A 149 -5.36 1.40 -19.95
C GLY A 149 -5.84 1.47 -18.49
N PRO A 150 -5.14 0.76 -17.58
CA PRO A 150 -5.48 0.73 -16.16
C PRO A 150 -5.27 2.10 -15.50
N ASN A 151 -6.04 2.37 -14.45
CA ASN A 151 -5.73 3.47 -13.55
C ASN A 151 -4.70 2.98 -12.53
N PHE A 152 -3.54 3.64 -12.48
CA PHE A 152 -2.47 3.31 -11.54
C PHE A 152 -1.98 4.58 -10.85
N GLY A 153 -1.93 4.55 -9.52
CA GLY A 153 -1.57 5.70 -8.71
C GLY A 153 -1.08 5.28 -7.33
N THR A 154 -0.46 6.22 -6.63
CA THR A 154 0.06 6.03 -5.28
C THR A 154 -0.55 7.09 -4.36
N LYS A 155 -1.25 6.62 -3.31
CA LYS A 155 -1.55 7.45 -2.14
C LYS A 155 -0.32 7.45 -1.25
N VAL A 156 0.27 8.61 -1.01
CA VAL A 156 1.36 8.76 -0.04
C VAL A 156 0.75 9.36 1.22
N ALA A 157 0.90 8.68 2.35
CA ALA A 157 0.27 9.04 3.61
C ALA A 157 1.26 9.02 4.77
N ASN A 158 1.14 10.01 5.65
CA ASN A 158 1.75 10.02 6.96
C ASN A 158 0.66 10.21 8.00
N TYR A 159 0.77 9.48 9.11
CA TYR A 159 -0.13 9.55 10.25
C TYR A 159 0.64 10.17 11.43
N PRO A 160 0.55 11.50 11.63
CA PRO A 160 1.34 12.19 12.65
C PRO A 160 0.90 11.81 14.06
N ALA A 161 1.76 12.01 15.05
CA ALA A 161 1.41 11.74 16.45
C ALA A 161 0.11 12.48 16.84
N CYS A 162 -0.85 11.72 17.36
CA CYS A 162 -2.12 12.25 17.85
C CYS A 162 -2.09 12.30 19.38
N PRO A 163 -2.41 13.45 20.01
CA PRO A 163 -2.43 13.55 21.47
C PRO A 163 -3.59 12.80 22.12
N LYS A 164 -4.66 12.51 21.36
CA LYS A 164 -5.88 11.81 21.81
C LYS A 164 -6.34 10.76 20.78
N PRO A 165 -5.58 9.67 20.59
CA PRO A 165 -5.83 8.66 19.56
C PRO A 165 -7.15 7.87 19.76
N GLU A 166 -7.76 7.97 20.93
CA GLU A 166 -9.10 7.43 21.22
C GLU A 166 -10.23 8.23 20.57
N LEU A 167 -10.01 9.51 20.26
CA LEU A 167 -11.03 10.41 19.73
C LEU A 167 -11.02 10.51 18.20
N VAL A 168 -9.96 10.09 17.52
CA VAL A 168 -9.84 10.20 16.07
C VAL A 168 -8.99 9.06 15.51
N LYS A 169 -9.39 8.53 14.34
CA LYS A 169 -8.63 7.48 13.65
C LYS A 169 -7.66 8.09 12.64
N GLY A 170 -6.51 7.45 12.44
CA GLY A 170 -5.59 7.81 11.36
C GLY A 170 -6.28 7.71 10.01
N LEU A 171 -6.93 6.57 9.74
CA LEU A 171 -7.84 6.35 8.62
C LEU A 171 -9.00 5.49 9.10
N ARG A 172 -10.24 5.90 8.80
CA ARG A 172 -11.45 5.16 9.18
C ARG A 172 -11.57 3.82 8.44
N ALA A 173 -12.30 2.88 9.03
CA ALA A 173 -12.55 1.56 8.45
C ALA A 173 -13.24 1.69 7.10
N HIS A 174 -12.69 1.03 6.09
CA HIS A 174 -13.21 0.95 4.73
C HIS A 174 -12.68 -0.31 4.04
N THR A 175 -13.27 -0.64 2.90
CA THR A 175 -12.69 -1.55 1.92
C THR A 175 -12.16 -0.72 0.75
N ASP A 176 -11.03 -1.13 0.19
CA ASP A 176 -10.53 -0.50 -1.03
C ASP A 176 -11.48 -0.77 -2.21
N ALA A 177 -11.71 0.26 -3.02
CA ALA A 177 -12.63 0.17 -4.17
C ALA A 177 -11.96 -0.38 -5.45
N GLY A 178 -10.64 -0.61 -5.41
CA GLY A 178 -9.80 -0.90 -6.57
C GLY A 178 -9.73 -2.38 -6.96
N GLY A 179 -8.63 -2.72 -7.64
CA GLY A 179 -8.28 -4.11 -7.97
C GLY A 179 -7.36 -4.70 -6.90
N ILE A 180 -6.06 -4.55 -7.09
CA ILE A 180 -5.00 -5.01 -6.17
C ILE A 180 -4.28 -3.79 -5.57
N ILE A 181 -3.92 -3.86 -4.29
CA ILE A 181 -3.22 -2.78 -3.59
C ILE A 181 -1.87 -3.31 -3.09
N LEU A 182 -0.81 -2.58 -3.42
CA LEU A 182 0.54 -2.84 -2.96
C LEU A 182 0.94 -1.73 -1.98
N LEU A 183 1.25 -2.12 -0.75
CA LEU A 183 1.52 -1.19 0.34
C LEU A 183 2.96 -1.34 0.82
N LEU A 184 3.69 -0.22 0.84
CA LEU A 184 4.93 -0.06 1.60
C LEU A 184 4.59 0.70 2.90
N GLN A 185 4.55 0.00 4.03
CA GLN A 185 4.27 0.58 5.35
C GLN A 185 5.54 0.87 6.15
N ASP A 186 5.40 1.59 7.26
CA ASP A 186 6.52 1.87 8.17
C ASP A 186 6.97 0.57 8.88
N ASP A 187 8.28 0.30 8.91
CA ASP A 187 8.87 -0.90 9.48
C ASP A 187 8.97 -0.87 11.02
N LYS A 188 8.71 0.29 11.64
CA LYS A 188 8.87 0.53 13.09
C LYS A 188 7.59 0.98 13.78
N VAL A 189 6.72 1.70 13.08
CA VAL A 189 5.50 2.28 13.62
C VAL A 189 4.28 1.53 13.09
N SER A 190 3.67 0.71 13.96
CA SER A 190 2.42 0.02 13.64
C SER A 190 1.23 0.99 13.54
N GLY A 191 0.21 0.62 12.77
CA GLY A 191 -1.05 1.37 12.75
C GLY A 191 -2.13 0.73 11.87
N LEU A 192 -1.74 0.00 10.82
CA LEU A 192 -2.67 -0.74 9.98
C LEU A 192 -3.28 -1.92 10.73
N GLN A 193 -4.61 -2.05 10.62
CA GLN A 193 -5.38 -3.14 11.18
C GLN A 193 -6.36 -3.66 10.13
N LEU A 194 -6.63 -4.96 10.18
CA LEU A 194 -7.64 -5.65 9.37
C LEU A 194 -8.68 -6.30 10.27
N LEU A 195 -9.93 -6.34 9.80
CA LEU A 195 -11.03 -6.97 10.52
C LEU A 195 -11.19 -8.41 10.05
N LYS A 196 -10.84 -9.38 10.90
CA LYS A 196 -11.00 -10.81 10.62
C LYS A 196 -11.77 -11.48 11.74
N ASN A 197 -12.80 -12.26 11.40
CA ASN A 197 -13.66 -12.96 12.37
C ASN A 197 -14.23 -12.03 13.47
N GLY A 198 -14.61 -10.80 13.10
CA GLY A 198 -15.16 -9.80 14.02
C GLY A 198 -14.14 -9.15 14.96
N GLN A 199 -12.85 -9.40 14.76
CA GLN A 199 -11.77 -8.85 15.59
C GLN A 199 -10.78 -8.06 14.73
N TRP A 200 -10.39 -6.88 15.21
CA TRP A 200 -9.32 -6.09 14.60
C TRP A 200 -7.96 -6.68 14.99
N GLY A 201 -7.20 -7.14 13.99
CA GLY A 201 -5.84 -7.62 14.15
C GLY A 201 -4.85 -6.67 13.47
N GLY A 202 -3.72 -6.40 14.11
CA GLY A 202 -2.62 -5.68 13.45
C GLY A 202 -1.95 -6.56 12.40
N CYS A 203 -1.48 -5.95 11.32
CA CYS A 203 -0.59 -6.60 10.37
C CYS A 203 0.80 -6.71 11.03
N ALA A 204 1.04 -7.78 11.79
CA ALA A 204 2.31 -8.00 12.45
C ALA A 204 3.36 -8.42 11.41
N SER A 205 4.30 -7.52 11.09
CA SER A 205 5.25 -7.74 10.00
C SER A 205 6.71 -7.69 10.42
N ASN A 206 7.49 -8.64 9.92
CA ASN A 206 8.96 -8.53 9.82
C ASN A 206 9.40 -7.84 8.51
N ALA A 207 8.46 -7.52 7.61
CA ALA A 207 8.72 -6.89 6.32
C ALA A 207 7.66 -5.81 6.00
N PRO A 208 8.04 -4.65 5.45
CA PRO A 208 7.15 -3.51 5.29
C PRO A 208 6.22 -3.61 4.06
N PHE A 209 6.25 -4.70 3.29
CA PHE A 209 5.63 -4.78 1.98
C PHE A 209 4.46 -5.77 1.93
N HIS A 210 3.26 -5.27 1.59
CA HIS A 210 2.00 -6.01 1.68
C HIS A 210 1.22 -5.95 0.37
N CYS A 211 0.36 -6.96 0.19
CA CYS A 211 -0.65 -7.03 -0.85
C CYS A 211 -2.05 -7.15 -0.22
N CYS A 212 -3.01 -6.42 -0.79
CA CYS A 212 -4.44 -6.52 -0.53
C CYS A 212 -5.18 -6.79 -1.84
#